data_AF-A0A3N8EEB0-F1
#
_entry.id   AF-A0A3N8EEB0-F1
#
_cell.length_a   1.000
_cell.length_b   1.000
_cell.length_c   1.000
_cell.angle_alpha   90.00
_cell.angle_beta   90.00
_cell.angle_gamma   90.00
#
_symmetry.space_group_name_H-M   'P 1'
#
loop_
_entity.id
_entity.type
_entity.pdbx_description
1 polymer ?
#
loop_
_entity_poly.entity_id
_entity_poly.type
_entity_poly.pdbx_seq_one_letter_code
_entity_poly.pdbx_strand_id
1 'polypeptide(L)' 'MDQRSALEGMNPLAATAYTATETALWRKWLSHFGAERVQDLDLGVLEAIACYVRKGVSPPNE' A
#
# COMPACT_ATOMS: atom_id res chain seq x y z
N MET A 1 13.29 -3.34 26.49
CA MET A 1 13.16 -3.86 25.12
C MET A 1 11.67 -3.83 24.81
N ASP A 2 11.25 -2.77 24.12
CA ASP A 2 9.85 -2.35 24.01
C ASP A 2 9.07 -3.23 23.03
N GLN A 3 7.94 -3.78 23.49
CA GLN A 3 7.00 -4.58 22.67
C GLN A 3 6.44 -3.82 21.46
N ARG A 4 6.59 -2.49 21.41
CA ARG A 4 6.23 -1.67 20.24
C ARG A 4 7.15 -1.89 19.04
N SER A 5 8.45 -2.13 19.24
CA SER A 5 9.39 -2.36 18.14
C SER A 5 9.15 -3.69 17.42
N ALA A 6 8.59 -4.70 18.10
CA ALA A 6 8.24 -5.97 17.48
C ALA A 6 7.00 -5.86 16.58
N LEU A 7 6.07 -4.94 16.90
CA LEU A 7 4.86 -4.73 16.12
C LEU A 7 5.12 -3.89 14.86
N GLU A 8 6.06 -2.94 14.90
CA GLU A 8 6.51 -2.21 13.69
C GLU A 8 7.25 -3.12 12.69
N GLY A 9 7.89 -4.19 13.16
CA GLY A 9 8.51 -5.21 12.31
C GLY A 9 7.53 -6.21 11.69
N MET A 10 6.27 -6.20 12.11
CA MET A 10 5.20 -7.09 11.63
C MET A 10 4.24 -6.39 10.65
N ASN A 11 4.66 -5.28 10.02
CA ASN A 11 3.96 -4.81 8.84
C ASN A 11 4.65 -5.38 7.59
N PRO A 12 4.09 -6.40 6.91
CA PRO A 12 4.64 -6.89 5.65
C PRO A 12 4.70 -5.80 4.55
N LEU A 13 4.01 -4.66 4.73
CA LEU A 13 4.20 -3.46 3.90
C LEU A 13 5.45 -2.63 4.24
N ALA A 14 5.99 -2.70 5.47
CA ALA A 14 7.15 -1.89 5.88
C ALA A 14 8.50 -2.51 5.46
N ALA A 15 8.55 -3.84 5.35
CA ALA A 15 9.77 -4.56 4.95
C ALA A 15 9.94 -4.68 3.42
N THR A 16 8.90 -4.37 2.65
CA THR A 16 9.00 -4.31 1.18
C THR A 16 9.29 -2.87 0.79
N ALA A 17 10.56 -2.54 0.58
CA ALA A 17 10.92 -1.26 -0.05
C ALA A 17 10.34 -1.26 -1.47
N TYR A 18 9.14 -0.71 -1.61
CA TYR A 18 8.49 -0.56 -2.91
C TYR A 18 9.44 0.14 -3.86
N THR A 19 9.55 -0.40 -5.08
CA THR A 19 10.25 0.32 -6.14
C THR A 19 9.59 1.68 -6.36
N ALA A 20 10.32 2.64 -6.93
CA ALA A 20 9.77 3.97 -7.23
C ALA A 20 8.49 3.87 -8.08
N THR A 21 8.43 2.88 -8.98
CA THR A 21 7.27 2.57 -9.81
C THR A 21 6.07 2.06 -9.00
N GLU A 22 6.29 1.12 -8.07
CA GLU A 22 5.22 0.61 -7.19
C GLU A 22 4.72 1.70 -6.24
N THR A 23 5.61 2.57 -5.75
CA THR A 23 5.23 3.72 -4.91
C THR A 23 4.33 4.70 -5.69
N ALA A 24 4.65 4.96 -6.96
CA ALA A 24 3.82 5.80 -7.82
C ALA A 24 2.44 5.18 -8.08
N LEU A 25 2.39 3.86 -8.32
CA LEU A 25 1.14 3.13 -8.51
C LEU A 25 0.28 3.13 -7.24
N TRP A 26 0.87 2.94 -6.07
CA TRP A 26 0.18 3.06 -4.78
C TRP A 26 -0.47 4.43 -4.62
N ARG A 27 0.24 5.50 -4.97
CA ARG A 27 -0.31 6.87 -4.91
C ARG A 27 -1.50 7.05 -5.85
N LYS A 28 -1.43 6.50 -7.07
CA LYS A 28 -2.56 6.52 -8.02
C LYS A 28 -3.78 5.79 -7.46
N TRP A 29 -3.56 4.60 -6.89
CA TRP A 29 -4.62 3.80 -6.28
C TRP A 29 -5.25 4.49 -5.06
N LEU A 30 -4.45 5.10 -4.19
CA LEU A 30 -4.95 5.90 -3.06
C LEU A 30 -5.82 7.06 -3.55
N SER A 31 -5.32 7.82 -4.53
CA SER A 31 -6.09 8.94 -5.13
C SER A 31 -7.38 8.46 -5.80
N HIS A 32 -7.39 7.27 -6.42
CA HIS A 32 -8.59 6.71 -7.05
C HIS A 32 -9.69 6.42 -6.02
N PHE A 33 -9.31 5.96 -4.82
CA PHE A 33 -10.25 5.74 -3.72
C PHE A 33 -10.51 7.00 -2.87
N GLY A 34 -9.93 8.16 -3.22
CA GLY A 34 -10.05 9.38 -2.44
C GLY A 34 -9.34 9.33 -1.08
N ALA A 35 -8.38 8.42 -0.91
CA ALA A 35 -7.61 8.25 0.32
C ALA A 35 -6.27 8.99 0.23
N GLU A 36 -5.87 9.68 1.30
CA GLU A 36 -4.54 10.28 1.40
C GLU A 36 -3.51 9.28 1.95
N ARG A 37 -3.94 8.36 2.82
CA ARG A 37 -3.06 7.37 3.45
C ARG A 37 -3.65 5.97 3.32
N VAL A 38 -2.78 4.96 3.33
CA VAL A 38 -3.20 3.54 3.33
C VAL A 38 -4.10 3.17 4.51
N GLN A 39 -3.99 3.89 5.64
CA GLN A 39 -4.79 3.65 6.84
C GLN A 39 -6.26 4.06 6.67
N ASP A 40 -6.56 4.89 5.67
CA ASP A 40 -7.93 5.32 5.36
C ASP A 40 -8.70 4.26 4.55
N LEU A 41 -8.01 3.19 4.10
CA LEU A 41 -8.60 2.10 3.33
C LEU A 41 -8.79 0.86 4.19
N ASP A 42 -9.86 0.12 3.87
CA ASP A 42 -10.10 -1.20 4.44
C ASP A 42 -9.01 -2.21 4.03
N LEU A 43 -8.74 -3.19 4.90
CA LEU A 43 -7.74 -4.22 4.66
C LEU A 43 -7.98 -4.97 3.34
N GLY A 44 -9.23 -5.30 3.01
CA GLY A 44 -9.54 -6.01 1.76
C GLY A 44 -9.23 -5.18 0.52
N VAL A 45 -9.36 -3.85 0.61
CA VAL A 45 -9.00 -2.92 -0.46
C VAL A 45 -7.49 -2.82 -0.58
N LEU A 46 -6.76 -2.74 0.54
CA LEU A 46 -5.30 -2.71 0.55
C LEU A 46 -4.69 -3.98 -0.06
N GLU A 47 -5.23 -5.15 0.26
CA GLU A 47 -4.78 -6.42 -0.33
C GLU A 47 -5.02 -6.47 -1.84
N ALA A 48 -6.16 -5.96 -2.31
CA ALA A 48 -6.45 -5.86 -3.74
C ALA A 48 -5.47 -4.91 -4.46
N ILE A 49 -5.25 -3.71 -3.90
CA ILE A 49 -4.30 -2.74 -4.45
C ILE A 49 -2.89 -3.33 -4.48
N ALA A 50 -2.44 -3.98 -3.42
CA ALA A 50 -1.12 -4.62 -3.37
C ALA A 50 -0.95 -5.66 -4.50
N CYS A 51 -1.99 -6.43 -4.81
CA CYS A 51 -2.00 -7.37 -5.93
C CYS A 51 -1.86 -6.66 -7.29
N TYR A 52 -2.57 -5.55 -7.51
CA TYR A 52 -2.48 -4.77 -8.74
C TYR A 52 -1.15 -4.04 -8.90
N VAL A 53 -0.65 -3.43 -7.84
CA VAL A 53 0.64 -2.72 -7.82
C VAL A 53 1.78 -3.68 -8.16
N ARG A 54 1.80 -4.87 -7.56
CA ARG A 54 2.81 -5.90 -7.88
C ARG A 54 2.74 -6.36 -9.35
N LYS A 55 1.56 -6.26 -9.98
CA LYS A 55 1.35 -6.53 -11.41
C LYS A 55 1.61 -5.31 -12.30
N GLY A 56 1.98 -4.16 -11.74
CA GLY A 56 2.19 -2.93 -12.49
C GLY A 56 0.90 -2.30 -13.02
N VAL A 57 -0.27 -2.63 -12.45
CA VAL A 57 -1.58 -2.21 -12.95
C VAL A 57 -2.01 -0.88 -12.32
N SER A 58 -2.34 0.09 -13.16
CA SER A 58 -2.97 1.36 -12.78
C SER A 58 -4.47 1.20 -12.46
N PRO A 59 -5.04 2.09 -11.63
CA PRO A 59 -6.49 2.18 -11.47
C PRO A 59 -7.19 2.49 -12.82
N PRO A 60 -8.43 2.06 -13.01
CA PRO A 60 -9.13 2.12 -14.31
C PRO A 60 -9.53 3.53 -14.76
N ASN A 61 -9.35 4.56 -13.94
CA ASN A 61 -9.99 5.87 -14.10
C ASN A 61 -8.98 7.03 -14.17
N GLU A 62 -7.78 6.79 -14.72
CA GLU A 62 -6.82 7.85 -15.07
C GLU A 62 -7.37 8.85 -16.09
#